data_AF-A0A9D2AFP3-F1
#
_entry.id   AF-A0A9D2AFP3-F1
#
_cell.length_a   1.000
_cell.length_b   1.000
_cell.length_c   1.000
_cell.angle_alpha   90.00
_cell.angle_beta   90.00
_cell.angle_gamma   90.00
#
_symmetry.space_group_name_H-M   'P 1'
#
loop_
_entity.id
_entity.type
_entity.pdbx_description
1 polymer ?
#
loop_
_entity_poly.entity_id
_entity_poly.type
_entity_poly.pdbx_seq_one_letter_code
_entity_poly.pdbx_strand_id
1 'polypeptide(L)' 'MTVCQAVAKRVNELLIERKMTQYRLEQNSGIQHGTMNSIMSAKNKGVELNTVMMIARGFKMSVIEFLDDPIFKSEELEIE' A
#
# COMPACT_ATOMS: atom_id res chain seq x y z
N MET A 1 9.90 -6.74 -9.70
CA MET A 1 8.76 -6.57 -8.76
C MET A 1 7.97 -5.35 -9.18
N THR A 2 6.65 -5.45 -9.36
CA THR A 2 5.85 -4.29 -9.77
C THR A 2 5.65 -3.29 -8.63
N VAL A 3 5.36 -2.03 -8.94
CA VAL A 3 5.02 -1.01 -7.93
C VAL A 3 3.83 -1.44 -7.08
N CYS A 4 2.81 -2.05 -7.68
CA CYS A 4 1.65 -2.55 -6.93
C CYS A 4 2.02 -3.67 -5.95
N GLN A 5 2.92 -4.59 -6.34
CA GLN A 5 3.45 -5.62 -5.44
C GLN A 5 4.21 -5.01 -4.26
N ALA A 6 5.02 -3.98 -4.51
CA ALA A 6 5.75 -3.29 -3.45
C ALA A 6 4.79 -2.60 -2.45
N VAL A 7 3.77 -1.91 -2.96
CA VAL A 7 2.74 -1.29 -2.11
C VAL A 7 1.97 -2.33 -1.32
N ALA A 8 1.54 -3.43 -1.94
CA ALA A 8 0.83 -4.52 -1.25
C ALA A 8 1.67 -5.14 -0.13
N LYS A 9 2.97 -5.37 -0.40
CA LYS A 9 3.91 -5.89 0.60
C LYS A 9 4.07 -4.91 1.78
N ARG A 10 4.28 -3.63 1.50
CA ARG A 10 4.39 -2.60 2.54
C ARG A 10 3.11 -2.49 3.39
N VAL A 11 1.94 -2.56 2.75
CA VAL A 11 0.66 -2.58 3.47
C VAL A 11 0.57 -3.77 4.41
N ASN A 12 0.90 -4.98 3.94
CA ASN A 12 0.88 -6.18 4.77
C ASN A 12 1.83 -6.08 5.98
N GLU A 13 3.04 -5.57 5.79
CA GLU A 13 4.00 -5.36 6.88
C GLU A 13 3.43 -4.43 7.95
N LEU A 14 2.86 -3.28 7.55
CA LEU A 14 2.25 -2.31 8.47
C LEU A 14 0.99 -2.87 9.17
N LEU A 15 0.19 -3.69 8.48
CA LEU A 15 -0.96 -4.37 9.09
C LEU A 15 -0.49 -5.32 10.21
N ILE A 16 0.56 -6.10 9.97
CA ILE A 16 1.14 -7.02 10.95
C ILE A 16 1.75 -6.25 12.13
N GLU A 17 2.62 -5.26 11.85
CA GLU A 17 3.29 -4.43 12.86
C GLU A 17 2.28 -3.78 13.81
N ARG A 18 1.18 -3.27 13.26
CA ARG A 18 0.15 -2.55 14.02
C ARG A 18 -0.99 -3.42 14.52
N LYS A 19 -0.93 -4.74 14.31
CA LYS A 19 -2.01 -5.70 14.63
C LYS A 19 -3.37 -5.21 14.09
N MET A 20 -3.36 -4.66 12.88
CA MET A 20 -4.52 -4.06 12.21
C MET A 20 -5.04 -4.99 11.13
N THR A 21 -6.36 -5.11 11.00
CA THR A 21 -6.98 -5.87 9.90
C THR A 21 -7.07 -5.02 8.64
N GLN A 22 -7.07 -5.67 7.47
CA GLN A 22 -7.30 -4.98 6.19
C GLN A 22 -8.63 -4.21 6.19
N TYR A 23 -9.69 -4.82 6.73
CA TYR A 23 -10.99 -4.15 6.86
C TYR A 23 -10.90 -2.84 7.68
N ARG A 24 -10.11 -2.83 8.76
CA ARG A 24 -9.91 -1.59 9.54
C ARG A 24 -9.16 -0.53 8.74
N LEU A 25 -8.18 -0.92 7.92
CA LEU A 25 -7.50 0.00 7.02
C LEU A 25 -8.45 0.58 5.96
N GLU A 26 -9.33 -0.24 5.38
CA GLU A 26 -10.37 0.20 4.45
C GLU A 26 -11.26 1.28 5.08
N GLN A 27 -11.75 1.05 6.31
CA GLN A 27 -12.55 2.02 7.04
C GLN A 27 -11.76 3.32 7.33
N ASN A 28 -10.48 3.21 7.70
CA ASN A 28 -9.66 4.38 8.01
C ASN A 28 -9.26 5.20 6.77
N SER A 29 -9.07 4.55 5.63
CA SER A 29 -8.60 5.17 4.37
C SER A 29 -9.74 5.65 3.47
N GLY A 30 -10.95 5.13 3.66
CA GLY A 30 -12.09 5.37 2.77
C GLY A 30 -12.00 4.58 1.44
N ILE A 31 -11.05 3.65 1.33
CA ILE A 31 -10.90 2.81 0.14
C ILE A 31 -11.93 1.69 0.18
N GLN A 32 -12.66 1.50 -0.93
CA GLN A 32 -13.62 0.40 -1.07
C GLN A 32 -12.92 -0.96 -1.05
N HIS A 33 -13.57 -1.96 -0.46
CA HIS A 33 -13.03 -3.32 -0.31
C HIS A 33 -12.52 -3.93 -1.62
N GLY A 34 -13.26 -3.76 -2.73
CA GLY A 34 -12.83 -4.26 -4.04
C GLY A 34 -11.54 -3.63 -4.55
N THR A 35 -11.34 -2.33 -4.29
CA THR A 35 -10.12 -1.60 -4.64
C THR A 35 -8.96 -2.06 -3.76
N MET A 36 -9.17 -2.16 -2.44
CA MET A 36 -8.15 -2.67 -1.52
C MET A 36 -7.72 -4.09 -1.92
N ASN A 37 -8.66 -4.99 -2.20
CA ASN A 37 -8.35 -6.35 -2.68
C ASN A 37 -7.59 -6.36 -4.00
N SER A 38 -7.90 -5.45 -4.93
CA SER A 38 -7.15 -5.33 -6.19
C SER A 38 -5.68 -4.98 -5.95
N ILE A 39 -5.42 -4.08 -5.00
CA ILE A 39 -4.06 -3.70 -4.58
C ILE A 39 -3.39 -4.88 -3.88
N MET A 40 -4.04 -5.47 -2.86
CA MET A 40 -3.47 -6.55 -2.05
C MET A 40 -3.23 -7.83 -2.83
N SER A 41 -4.02 -8.11 -3.87
CA SER A 41 -3.79 -9.22 -4.79
C SER A 41 -2.71 -8.94 -5.84
N ALA A 42 -2.23 -7.69 -5.92
CA ALA A 42 -1.19 -7.22 -6.84
C ALA A 42 -1.42 -7.64 -8.30
N LYS A 43 -2.69 -7.68 -8.73
CA LYS A 43 -3.08 -8.07 -10.10
C LYS A 43 -2.68 -7.03 -11.14
N ASN A 44 -2.61 -5.77 -10.73
CA ASN A 44 -2.17 -4.66 -11.57
C ASN A 44 -0.66 -4.44 -11.41
N LYS A 45 0.00 -3.87 -12.43
CA LYS A 45 1.41 -3.48 -12.32
C LYS A 45 1.61 -2.23 -11.47
N GLY A 46 0.72 -1.26 -11.61
CA GLY A 46 0.80 0.03 -10.90
C GLY A 46 -0.33 0.25 -9.91
N VAL A 47 -0.18 1.33 -9.14
CA VAL A 47 -1.21 1.93 -8.29
C VAL A 47 -1.06 3.44 -8.37
N GLU A 48 -2.19 4.16 -8.39
CA GLU A 48 -2.18 5.61 -8.45
C GLU A 48 -1.67 6.22 -7.12
N LEU A 49 -0.93 7.33 -7.21
CA LEU A 49 -0.34 7.99 -6.03
C LEU A 49 -1.41 8.49 -5.04
N ASN A 50 -2.58 8.95 -5.52
CA ASN A 50 -3.71 9.35 -4.68
C ASN A 50 -4.15 8.20 -3.73
N THR A 51 -4.13 6.96 -4.23
CA THR A 51 -4.54 5.75 -3.52
C THR A 51 -3.50 5.39 -2.47
N VAL A 52 -2.20 5.51 -2.81
CA VAL A 52 -1.11 5.36 -1.83
C VAL A 52 -1.22 6.41 -0.72
N MET A 53 -1.56 7.67 -1.05
CA MET A 53 -1.81 8.72 -0.05
C MET A 53 -3.01 8.38 0.85
N MET A 54 -4.08 7.81 0.31
CA MET A 54 -5.23 7.35 1.10
C MET A 54 -4.87 6.20 2.04
N ILE A 55 -4.06 5.23 1.57
CA ILE A 55 -3.53 4.13 2.38
C ILE A 55 -2.70 4.70 3.54
N ALA A 56 -1.75 5.59 3.26
CA ALA A 56 -0.90 6.22 4.28
C ALA A 56 -1.76 6.94 5.34
N ARG A 57 -2.76 7.71 4.92
CA ARG A 57 -3.74 8.33 5.83
C ARG A 57 -4.52 7.31 6.66
N GLY A 58 -4.85 6.16 6.09
CA GLY A 58 -5.47 5.03 6.79
C GLY A 58 -4.60 4.48 7.93
N PHE A 59 -3.27 4.51 7.74
CA PHE A 59 -2.27 4.23 8.77
C PHE A 59 -1.90 5.44 9.64
N LYS A 60 -2.57 6.59 9.49
CA LYS A 60 -2.24 7.81 10.24
C LYS A 60 -0.79 8.26 10.07
N MET A 61 -0.27 8.14 8.85
CA MET A 61 1.05 8.62 8.47
C MET A 61 0.99 9.39 7.14
N SER A 62 2.02 10.16 6.86
CA SER A 62 2.22 10.81 5.57
C SER A 62 2.61 9.80 4.49
N VAL A 63 2.42 10.18 3.23
CA VAL A 63 2.86 9.34 2.10
C VAL A 63 4.39 9.19 2.07
N ILE A 64 5.13 10.18 2.58
CA ILE A 64 6.59 10.13 2.66
C ILE A 64 7.03 9.07 3.66
N GLU A 65 6.43 9.02 4.86
CA GLU A 65 6.72 7.98 5.85
C GLU A 65 6.31 6.58 5.35
N PHE A 66 5.24 6.49 4.55
CA PHE A 66 4.84 5.23 3.94
C PHE A 66 5.88 4.73 2.92
N LEU A 67 6.38 5.64 2.08
CA LEU A 67 7.36 5.35 1.02
C LEU A 67 8.80 5.25 1.52
N ASP A 68 9.10 5.69 2.75
CA ASP A 68 10.41 5.49 3.37
C ASP A 68 10.57 4.05 3.87
N ASP A 69 10.63 3.13 2.91
CA ASP A 69 10.90 1.72 3.10
C ASP A 69 11.90 1.23 2.04
N PRO A 70 12.86 0.35 2.40
CA PRO A 70 13.84 -0.18 1.45
C PRO A 70 13.22 -0.79 0.18
N ILE A 71 11.99 -1.30 0.24
CA ILE A 71 11.31 -1.89 -0.92
C ILE A 71 11.14 -0.90 -2.09
N PHE A 72 11.00 0.40 -1.78
CA PHE A 72 10.84 1.46 -2.78
C PHE A 72 12.18 2.05 -3.26
N LYS A 73 13.30 1.62 -2.67
CA LYS A 73 14.66 2.03 -3.06
C LYS A 73 15.34 1.01 -3.98
N SER A 74 14.68 -0.11 -4.28
CA SER A 74 15.22 -1.19 -5.11
C SER A 74 15.29 -0.80 -6.59
N GLU A 75 16.45 -1.03 -7.21
CA GLU A 75 16.67 -0.88 -8.66
C GLU A 75 15.91 -1.95 -9.48
N GLU A 76 15.43 -3.02 -8.83
CA GLU A 76 14.67 -4.11 -9.47
C GLU A 76 13.14 -3.85 -9.49
N LEU A 77 12.72 -2.65 -9.06
CA LEU A 77 11.32 -2.25 -9.12
C LEU A 77 10.94 -1.93 -10.58
N GLU A 78 9.92 -2.61 -11.09
CA GLU A 78 9.39 -2.42 -12.43
C GLU A 78 8.50 -1.18 -12.46
N ILE A 79 9.00 -0.10 -13.07
CA ILE A 79 8.31 1.19 -13.17
C ILE A 79 7.68 1.40 -14.56
N GLU A 80 7.99 0.52 -15.53
CA GLU A 80 7.53 0.58 -16.94
C GLU A 80 6.28 -0.27 -17.25
#